data_AF-F3QJP5-F1
#
_entry.id   AF-F3QJP5-F1
#
_cell.length_a   1.000
_cell.length_b   1.000
_cell.length_c   1.000
_cell.angle_alpha   90.00
_cell.angle_beta   90.00
_cell.angle_gamma   90.00
#
_symmetry.space_group_name_H-M   'P 1'
#
loop_
_entity.id
_entity.type
_entity.pdbx_description
1 polymer ?
#
loop_
_entity_poly.entity_id
_entity_poly.type
_entity_poly.pdbx_seq_one_letter_code
_entity_poly.pdbx_strand_id
1 'polypeptide(L)'
;MTGVLEPFGWSYPELLGIWILTTFLGCMITSFIMTHISKMDLSSDPVYQERLKEGLVRPPVGLQDMKITSSAKLSVWIFLTGVLCVVFYASAISPAVGLIKPVIVPRDAAIMSLMLAVGALITILCKVKLGNTAGTSIFKSGMVACICVLGVAWFGDTFVSDHTKEIKDFASQTISLYPTLLAVVFFLAAMLLYSQAATAKAITPTVVAALGITAASPDNSYMLVACFAAVSALFVLPTYPTLLGAVQMDDTGTTHIGKWVLLYSRCFSDLLLCRTWICCLRIGLINRGTGSSLFNHLKNLGGYRVF
;
A
#
# COMPACT_ATOMS: atom_id res chain seq x y z
N MET A 1 -10.95 -5.42 3.72
CA MET A 1 -11.91 -4.70 2.85
C MET A 1 -12.73 -5.69 2.01
N THR A 2 -12.12 -6.53 1.18
CA THR A 2 -12.86 -7.47 0.30
C THR A 2 -13.87 -8.36 1.05
N GLY A 3 -13.48 -8.97 2.17
CA GLY A 3 -14.40 -9.81 2.95
C GLY A 3 -15.61 -9.07 3.55
N VAL A 4 -15.54 -7.73 3.69
CA VAL A 4 -16.69 -6.92 4.15
C VAL A 4 -17.56 -6.49 2.97
N LEU A 5 -16.97 -6.31 1.78
CA LEU A 5 -17.68 -5.84 0.59
C LEU A 5 -18.28 -6.97 -0.26
N GLU A 6 -17.78 -8.20 -0.14
CA GLU A 6 -18.29 -9.37 -0.84
C GLU A 6 -19.80 -9.59 -0.61
N PRO A 7 -20.34 -9.51 0.63
CA PRO A 7 -21.78 -9.56 0.86
C PRO A 7 -22.61 -8.46 0.19
N PHE A 8 -21.97 -7.37 -0.27
CA PHE A 8 -22.60 -6.23 -0.94
C PHE A 8 -22.42 -6.27 -2.46
N GLY A 9 -21.94 -7.39 -3.02
CA GLY A 9 -21.83 -7.60 -4.46
C GLY A 9 -20.49 -7.20 -5.08
N TRP A 10 -19.47 -6.87 -4.27
CA TRP A 10 -18.13 -6.57 -4.77
C TRP A 10 -17.26 -7.82 -4.77
N SER A 11 -16.91 -8.32 -5.95
CA SER A 11 -16.03 -9.48 -6.04
C SER A 11 -14.56 -9.10 -5.81
N TYR A 12 -13.76 -10.03 -5.28
CA TYR A 12 -12.31 -9.82 -5.12
C TYR A 12 -11.61 -9.44 -6.44
N PRO A 13 -11.86 -10.11 -7.59
CA PRO A 13 -11.26 -9.72 -8.87
C PRO A 13 -11.68 -8.33 -9.34
N GLU A 14 -12.93 -7.93 -9.13
CA GLU A 14 -13.43 -6.60 -9.49
C GLU A 14 -12.72 -5.50 -8.68
N LEU A 15 -12.61 -5.67 -7.36
CA LEU A 15 -11.89 -4.74 -6.49
C LEU A 15 -10.42 -4.62 -6.89
N LEU A 16 -9.78 -5.75 -7.23
CA LEU A 16 -8.41 -5.79 -7.69
C LEU A 16 -8.23 -5.03 -9.01
N GLY A 17 -9.13 -5.21 -9.97
CA GLY A 17 -9.13 -4.46 -11.24
C GLY A 17 -9.27 -2.95 -11.03
N ILE A 18 -10.22 -2.53 -10.18
CA ILE A 18 -10.44 -1.10 -9.87
C ILE A 18 -9.20 -0.50 -9.21
N TRP A 19 -8.67 -1.15 -8.16
CA TRP A 19 -7.55 -0.60 -7.41
C TRP A 19 -6.24 -0.63 -8.20
N ILE A 20 -5.95 -1.64 -9.01
CA ILE A 20 -4.76 -1.64 -9.87
C ILE A 20 -4.80 -0.45 -10.84
N LEU A 21 -5.90 -0.28 -11.57
CA LEU A 21 -6.04 0.79 -12.55
C LEU A 21 -5.93 2.18 -11.91
N THR A 22 -6.66 2.40 -10.81
CA THR A 22 -6.68 3.70 -10.13
C THR A 22 -5.37 4.01 -9.41
N THR A 23 -4.70 2.99 -8.85
CA THR A 23 -3.36 3.15 -8.26
C THR A 23 -2.36 3.52 -9.34
N PHE A 24 -2.37 2.84 -10.47
CA PHE A 24 -1.50 3.15 -11.59
C PHE A 24 -1.69 4.59 -12.07
N LEU A 25 -2.93 5.02 -12.31
CA LEU A 25 -3.24 6.40 -12.71
C LEU A 25 -2.79 7.43 -11.66
N GLY A 26 -3.06 7.16 -10.37
CA GLY A 26 -2.62 8.02 -9.27
C GLY A 26 -1.10 8.16 -9.22
N CYS A 27 -0.37 7.05 -9.39
CA CYS A 27 1.08 7.04 -9.48
C CYS A 27 1.60 7.82 -10.69
N MET A 28 0.99 7.66 -11.87
CA MET A 28 1.41 8.38 -13.09
C MET A 28 1.17 9.89 -12.97
N ILE A 29 0.02 10.31 -12.47
CA ILE A 29 -0.28 11.73 -12.24
C ILE A 29 0.69 12.32 -11.20
N THR A 30 0.91 11.60 -10.10
CA THR A 30 1.85 12.05 -9.06
C THR A 30 3.27 12.15 -9.61
N SER A 31 3.73 11.14 -10.36
CA SER A 31 5.04 11.16 -11.02
C SER A 31 5.17 12.36 -11.95
N PHE A 32 4.15 12.63 -12.78
CA PHE A 32 4.15 13.76 -13.70
C PHE A 32 4.27 15.10 -12.95
N ILE A 33 3.48 15.30 -11.89
CA ILE A 33 3.54 16.50 -11.06
C ILE A 33 4.92 16.66 -10.43
N MET A 34 5.48 15.57 -9.87
CA MET A 34 6.79 15.64 -9.21
C MET A 34 7.93 15.94 -10.17
N THR A 35 7.92 15.33 -11.35
CA THR A 35 8.97 15.53 -12.36
C THR A 35 8.87 16.93 -12.98
N HIS A 36 7.69 17.38 -13.39
CA HIS A 36 7.56 18.60 -14.19
C HIS A 36 7.22 19.87 -13.38
N ILE A 37 6.52 19.74 -12.26
CA ILE A 37 6.07 20.90 -11.47
C ILE A 37 7.00 21.12 -10.28
N SER A 38 7.28 20.07 -9.51
CA SER A 38 8.09 20.19 -8.29
C SER A 38 9.60 20.26 -8.55
N LYS A 39 10.07 19.92 -9.76
CA LYS A 39 11.48 20.01 -10.21
C LYS A 39 12.47 19.43 -9.18
N MET A 40 12.17 18.24 -8.66
CA MET A 40 13.01 17.55 -7.67
C MET A 40 14.12 16.73 -8.33
N ASP A 41 14.89 17.37 -9.22
CA ASP A 41 16.02 16.71 -9.86
C ASP A 41 17.17 16.61 -8.86
N LEU A 42 17.64 15.39 -8.61
CA LEU A 42 18.77 15.14 -7.71
C LEU A 42 20.02 15.93 -8.11
N SER A 43 20.26 16.11 -9.41
CA SER A 43 21.36 16.92 -9.93
C SER A 43 21.31 18.39 -9.54
N SER A 44 20.13 18.90 -9.18
CA SER A 44 19.95 20.29 -8.72
C SER A 44 19.91 20.43 -7.20
N ASP A 45 19.90 19.32 -6.45
CA ASP A 45 19.81 19.36 -5.00
C ASP A 45 21.13 19.86 -4.37
N PRO A 46 21.10 20.92 -3.54
CA PRO A 46 22.31 21.51 -2.98
C PRO A 46 23.05 20.55 -2.03
N VAL A 47 22.31 19.73 -1.25
CA VAL A 47 22.90 18.76 -0.32
C VAL A 47 23.62 17.66 -1.09
N TYR A 48 22.99 17.17 -2.16
CA TYR A 48 23.64 16.21 -3.04
C TYR A 48 24.90 16.79 -3.68
N GLN A 49 24.83 18.01 -4.22
CA GLN A 49 25.97 18.66 -4.88
C GLN A 49 27.14 18.92 -3.94
N GLU A 50 26.87 19.33 -2.70
CA GLU A 50 27.90 19.51 -1.66
C GLU A 50 28.58 18.18 -1.33
N ARG A 51 27.79 17.14 -1.02
CA ARG A 51 28.33 15.82 -0.68
C ARG A 51 29.05 15.14 -1.84
N LEU A 52 28.64 15.41 -3.08
CA LEU A 52 29.32 14.95 -4.29
C LEU A 52 30.67 15.64 -4.44
N LYS A 53 30.75 16.97 -4.23
CA LYS A 53 32.02 17.72 -4.24
C LYS A 53 32.98 17.27 -3.15
N GLU A 54 32.47 16.92 -1.98
CA GLU A 54 33.24 16.39 -0.86
C GLU A 54 33.65 14.91 -1.05
N GLY A 55 33.16 14.25 -2.10
CA GLY A 55 33.44 12.84 -2.36
C GLY A 55 32.76 11.87 -1.38
N LEU A 56 31.75 12.34 -0.63
CA LEU A 56 30.97 11.54 0.31
C LEU A 56 29.93 10.66 -0.38
N VAL A 57 29.57 10.98 -1.64
CA VAL A 57 28.57 10.25 -2.44
C VAL A 57 29.17 9.88 -3.79
N ARG A 58 28.89 8.67 -4.25
CA ARG A 58 29.37 8.20 -5.56
C ARG A 58 28.50 8.80 -6.68
N PRO A 59 29.10 9.26 -7.79
CA PRO A 59 28.31 9.65 -8.95
C PRO A 59 27.54 8.44 -9.49
N PRO A 60 26.36 8.64 -10.10
CA PRO A 60 25.59 7.56 -10.70
C PRO A 60 26.45 6.85 -11.76
N VAL A 61 26.75 5.58 -11.51
CA VAL A 61 27.50 4.74 -12.46
C VAL A 61 26.53 4.29 -13.54
N GLY A 62 26.84 4.56 -14.81
CA GLY A 62 25.99 4.17 -15.94
C GLY A 62 25.78 2.66 -15.99
N LEU A 63 24.62 2.23 -16.50
CA LEU A 63 24.23 0.82 -16.67
C LEU A 63 25.26 -0.03 -17.43
N GLN A 64 26.16 0.61 -18.20
CA GLN A 64 27.16 -0.06 -19.04
C GLN A 64 28.24 -0.82 -18.24
N ASP A 65 28.46 -0.49 -16.98
CA ASP A 65 29.48 -1.14 -16.14
C ASP A 65 28.92 -2.23 -15.20
N MET A 66 27.60 -2.44 -15.18
CA MET A 66 26.99 -3.45 -14.31
C MET A 66 26.96 -4.84 -14.95
N LYS A 67 27.87 -5.73 -14.52
CA LYS A 67 27.80 -7.16 -14.86
C LYS A 67 26.75 -7.89 -14.02
N ILE A 68 25.61 -8.19 -14.62
CA ILE A 68 24.54 -8.99 -13.99
C ILE A 68 25.01 -10.45 -13.85
N THR A 69 25.09 -10.94 -12.61
CA THR A 69 25.47 -12.34 -12.32
C THR A 69 24.32 -13.31 -12.58
N SER A 70 24.63 -14.56 -12.91
CA SER A 70 23.61 -15.60 -13.07
C SER A 70 22.81 -15.84 -11.79
N SER A 71 23.43 -15.70 -10.61
CA SER A 71 22.75 -15.76 -9.31
C SER A 71 21.73 -14.65 -9.12
N ALA A 72 21.99 -13.43 -9.64
CA ALA A 72 21.03 -12.34 -9.59
C ALA A 72 19.78 -12.61 -10.47
N LYS A 73 19.96 -13.27 -11.62
CA LYS A 73 18.82 -13.71 -12.46
C LYS A 73 18.01 -14.80 -11.75
N LEU A 74 18.70 -15.76 -11.11
CA LEU A 74 18.05 -16.84 -10.38
C LEU A 74 17.22 -16.31 -9.20
N SER A 75 17.75 -15.36 -8.42
CA SER A 75 17.01 -14.77 -7.29
C SER A 75 15.73 -14.08 -7.74
N VAL A 76 15.77 -13.36 -8.88
CA VAL A 76 14.58 -12.72 -9.47
C VAL A 76 13.54 -13.77 -9.88
N TRP A 77 13.94 -14.87 -10.53
CA TRP A 77 13.01 -15.94 -10.90
C TRP A 77 12.38 -16.63 -9.69
N ILE A 78 13.16 -16.90 -8.65
CA ILE A 78 12.64 -17.47 -7.39
C ILE A 78 11.64 -16.50 -6.75
N PHE A 79 11.95 -15.21 -6.72
CA PHE A 79 11.07 -14.18 -6.19
C PHE A 79 9.75 -14.08 -6.99
N LEU A 80 9.82 -13.99 -8.31
CA LEU A 80 8.64 -13.93 -9.18
C LEU A 80 7.75 -15.18 -9.03
N THR A 81 8.36 -16.35 -8.97
CA THR A 81 7.64 -17.61 -8.73
C THR A 81 6.93 -17.57 -7.37
N GLY A 82 7.61 -17.08 -6.34
CA GLY A 82 7.03 -16.86 -5.01
C GLY A 82 5.80 -15.94 -5.02
N VAL A 83 5.89 -14.80 -5.71
CA VAL A 83 4.77 -13.85 -5.87
C VAL A 83 3.59 -14.52 -6.56
N LEU A 84 3.84 -15.27 -7.64
CA LEU A 84 2.78 -16.01 -8.33
C LEU A 84 2.13 -17.05 -7.41
N CYS A 85 2.92 -17.85 -6.67
CA CYS A 85 2.41 -18.81 -5.71
C CYS A 85 1.51 -18.15 -4.65
N VAL A 86 1.90 -16.98 -4.13
CA VAL A 86 1.09 -16.20 -3.19
C VAL A 86 -0.25 -15.79 -3.81
N VAL A 87 -0.22 -15.23 -5.02
CA VAL A 87 -1.44 -14.77 -5.71
C VAL A 87 -2.38 -15.95 -6.01
N PHE A 88 -1.84 -17.06 -6.51
CA PHE A 88 -2.61 -18.28 -6.77
C PHE A 88 -3.20 -18.86 -5.49
N TYR A 89 -2.42 -18.98 -4.43
CA TYR A 89 -2.90 -19.48 -3.15
C TYR A 89 -4.01 -18.58 -2.58
N ALA A 90 -3.77 -17.26 -2.52
CA ALA A 90 -4.73 -16.28 -2.03
C ALA A 90 -6.04 -16.29 -2.83
N SER A 91 -5.95 -16.55 -4.13
CA SER A 91 -7.11 -16.74 -5.01
C SER A 91 -7.81 -18.06 -4.73
N ALA A 92 -7.09 -19.18 -4.61
CA ALA A 92 -7.65 -20.50 -4.38
C ALA A 92 -8.43 -20.63 -3.05
N ILE A 93 -7.97 -19.93 -2.00
CA ILE A 93 -8.66 -19.87 -0.69
C ILE A 93 -9.76 -18.79 -0.64
N SER A 94 -9.88 -17.93 -1.66
CA SER A 94 -10.92 -16.90 -1.69
C SER A 94 -12.29 -17.53 -1.89
N PRO A 95 -13.36 -17.03 -1.24
CA PRO A 95 -14.73 -17.51 -1.48
C PRO A 95 -15.18 -17.43 -2.95
N ALA A 96 -14.61 -16.50 -3.74
CA ALA A 96 -14.95 -16.31 -5.14
C ALA A 96 -14.51 -17.48 -6.06
N VAL A 97 -13.41 -18.16 -5.70
CA VAL A 97 -12.87 -19.30 -6.46
C VAL A 97 -13.10 -20.61 -5.70
N GLY A 98 -13.00 -20.57 -4.38
CA GLY A 98 -13.51 -21.60 -3.47
C GLY A 98 -12.85 -22.98 -3.59
N LEU A 99 -11.67 -23.08 -4.21
CA LEU A 99 -10.98 -24.33 -4.52
C LEU A 99 -10.50 -25.08 -3.27
N ILE A 100 -10.21 -24.37 -2.17
CA ILE A 100 -9.67 -24.97 -0.94
C ILE A 100 -10.62 -24.67 0.22
N LYS A 101 -11.30 -25.71 0.75
CA LYS A 101 -12.13 -25.65 1.96
C LYS A 101 -11.98 -26.95 2.78
N PRO A 102 -11.87 -26.88 4.12
CA PRO A 102 -11.77 -25.66 4.94
C PRO A 102 -10.39 -24.99 4.78
N VAL A 103 -10.34 -23.66 4.94
CA VAL A 103 -9.09 -22.91 4.88
C VAL A 103 -8.35 -23.08 6.21
N ILE A 104 -7.29 -23.89 6.20
CA ILE A 104 -6.45 -24.15 7.39
C ILE A 104 -5.44 -23.02 7.61
N VAL A 105 -4.79 -22.56 6.55
CA VAL A 105 -3.81 -21.47 6.62
C VAL A 105 -4.45 -20.18 6.10
N PRO A 106 -4.70 -19.19 6.97
CA PRO A 106 -5.28 -17.92 6.55
C PRO A 106 -4.31 -17.17 5.64
N ARG A 107 -4.86 -16.28 4.81
CA ARG A 107 -4.12 -15.53 3.78
C ARG A 107 -2.83 -14.89 4.29
N ASP A 108 -2.91 -14.21 5.43
CA ASP A 108 -1.76 -13.46 5.99
C ASP A 108 -0.63 -14.41 6.41
N ALA A 109 -0.96 -15.54 7.05
CA ALA A 109 0.00 -16.56 7.42
C ALA A 109 0.62 -17.24 6.19
N ALA A 110 -0.16 -17.45 5.13
CA ALA A 110 0.33 -18.00 3.86
C ALA A 110 1.31 -17.05 3.17
N ILE A 111 1.00 -15.75 3.10
CA ILE A 111 1.92 -14.73 2.56
C ILE A 111 3.23 -14.75 3.34
N MET A 112 3.17 -14.67 4.67
CA MET A 112 4.36 -14.63 5.52
C MET A 112 5.24 -15.88 5.34
N SER A 113 4.64 -17.07 5.43
CA SER A 113 5.36 -18.33 5.30
C SER A 113 5.96 -18.53 3.90
N LEU A 114 5.23 -18.21 2.83
CA LEU A 114 5.73 -18.30 1.46
C LEU A 114 6.86 -17.30 1.19
N MET A 115 6.73 -16.04 1.63
CA MET A 115 7.78 -15.03 1.42
C MET A 115 9.05 -15.35 2.22
N LEU A 116 8.92 -15.87 3.44
CA LEU A 116 10.06 -16.37 4.22
C LEU A 116 10.72 -17.57 3.54
N ALA A 117 9.94 -18.51 3.01
CA ALA A 117 10.46 -19.66 2.26
C ALA A 117 11.20 -19.22 0.99
N VAL A 118 10.66 -18.23 0.25
CA VAL A 118 11.32 -17.62 -0.91
C VAL A 118 12.64 -16.97 -0.52
N GLY A 119 12.67 -16.23 0.59
CA GLY A 119 13.91 -15.66 1.14
C GLY A 119 14.94 -16.75 1.47
N ALA A 120 14.52 -17.83 2.11
CA ALA A 120 15.39 -18.98 2.41
C ALA A 120 15.89 -19.69 1.14
N LEU A 121 15.04 -19.86 0.14
CA LEU A 121 15.43 -20.44 -1.15
C LEU A 121 16.45 -19.56 -1.88
N ILE A 122 16.26 -18.23 -1.87
CA ILE A 122 17.22 -17.31 -2.45
C ILE A 122 18.57 -17.41 -1.74
N THR A 123 18.61 -17.43 -0.41
CA THR A 123 19.88 -17.51 0.34
C THR A 123 20.63 -18.81 0.07
N ILE A 124 19.92 -19.94 0.03
CA ILE A 124 20.48 -21.27 -0.25
C ILE A 124 20.92 -21.40 -1.71
N LEU A 125 20.02 -21.19 -2.67
CA LEU A 125 20.26 -21.46 -4.09
C LEU A 125 21.19 -20.44 -4.74
N CYS A 126 21.17 -19.18 -4.29
CA CYS A 126 22.08 -18.15 -4.79
C CYS A 126 23.42 -18.11 -4.02
N LYS A 127 23.61 -19.00 -3.04
CA LYS A 127 24.83 -19.12 -2.21
C LYS A 127 25.23 -17.78 -1.58
N VAL A 128 24.26 -17.10 -0.97
CA VAL A 128 24.47 -15.78 -0.36
C VAL A 128 25.41 -15.92 0.83
N LYS A 129 26.52 -15.16 0.84
CA LYS A 129 27.44 -15.10 1.98
C LYS A 129 26.80 -14.31 3.13
N LEU A 130 26.18 -15.00 4.08
CA LEU A 130 25.45 -14.38 5.20
C LEU A 130 26.31 -13.40 6.01
N GLY A 131 27.59 -13.71 6.23
CA GLY A 131 28.52 -12.82 6.95
C GLY A 131 28.69 -11.44 6.30
N ASN A 132 28.55 -11.35 4.98
CA ASN A 132 28.61 -10.09 4.25
C ASN A 132 27.25 -9.37 4.21
N THR A 133 26.16 -10.06 4.53
CA THR A 133 24.79 -9.52 4.40
C THR A 133 24.51 -8.54 5.54
N ALA A 134 24.89 -8.87 6.77
CA ALA A 134 24.65 -8.01 7.94
C ALA A 134 25.36 -6.64 7.86
N GLY A 135 26.48 -6.58 7.14
CA GLY A 135 27.23 -5.34 6.91
C GLY A 135 26.61 -4.39 5.88
N THR A 136 25.70 -4.89 5.03
CA THR A 136 25.09 -4.09 3.95
C THR A 136 24.16 -3.01 4.50
N SER A 137 24.08 -1.87 3.79
CA SER A 137 23.12 -0.81 4.10
C SER A 137 21.68 -1.32 4.09
N ILE A 138 21.35 -2.21 3.15
CA ILE A 138 20.02 -2.80 3.00
C ILE A 138 19.64 -3.62 4.24
N PHE A 139 20.53 -4.50 4.73
CA PHE A 139 20.22 -5.31 5.91
C PHE A 139 20.15 -4.44 7.18
N LYS A 140 21.10 -3.52 7.37
CA LYS A 140 21.09 -2.60 8.53
C LYS A 140 19.80 -1.78 8.57
N SER A 141 19.46 -1.16 7.45
CA SER A 141 18.23 -0.41 7.31
C SER A 141 16.98 -1.27 7.51
N GLY A 142 16.98 -2.49 6.94
CA GLY A 142 15.91 -3.46 7.15
C GLY A 142 15.73 -3.84 8.62
N MET A 143 16.82 -4.07 9.35
CA MET A 143 16.77 -4.41 10.78
C MET A 143 16.26 -3.25 11.63
N VAL A 144 16.70 -2.01 11.37
CA VAL A 144 16.16 -0.85 12.07
C VAL A 144 14.69 -0.66 11.74
N ALA A 145 14.30 -0.79 10.47
CA ALA A 145 12.90 -0.76 10.05
C ALA A 145 12.09 -1.82 10.80
N CYS A 146 12.56 -3.07 10.92
CA CYS A 146 11.88 -4.13 11.68
C CYS A 146 11.66 -3.75 13.15
N ILE A 147 12.66 -3.19 13.83
CA ILE A 147 12.53 -2.72 15.21
C ILE A 147 11.53 -1.58 15.29
N CYS A 148 11.55 -0.65 14.34
CA CYS A 148 10.59 0.44 14.25
C CYS A 148 9.16 -0.06 13.98
N VAL A 149 8.97 -1.08 13.11
CA VAL A 149 7.66 -1.73 12.90
C VAL A 149 7.18 -2.26 14.24
N LEU A 150 7.97 -3.08 14.92
CA LEU A 150 7.55 -3.75 16.15
C LEU A 150 7.28 -2.76 17.26
N GLY A 151 8.12 -1.74 17.44
CA GLY A 151 7.94 -0.72 18.47
C GLY A 151 6.75 0.21 18.19
N VAL A 152 6.73 0.86 17.03
CA VAL A 152 5.70 1.87 16.71
C VAL A 152 4.34 1.22 16.45
N ALA A 153 4.29 0.06 15.78
CA ALA A 153 3.03 -0.64 15.57
C ALA A 153 2.47 -1.17 16.89
N TRP A 154 3.31 -1.68 17.81
CA TRP A 154 2.84 -2.11 19.14
C TRP A 154 2.31 -0.92 19.94
N PHE A 155 3.04 0.18 20.00
CA PHE A 155 2.59 1.38 20.70
C PHE A 155 1.27 1.91 20.11
N GLY A 156 1.18 2.00 18.78
CA GLY A 156 -0.03 2.38 18.08
C GLY A 156 -1.20 1.45 18.36
N ASP A 157 -0.99 0.13 18.32
CA ASP A 157 -2.01 -0.88 18.61
C ASP A 157 -2.47 -0.82 20.07
N THR A 158 -1.56 -0.58 21.03
CA THR A 158 -1.92 -0.41 22.44
C THR A 158 -2.80 0.81 22.64
N PHE A 159 -2.43 1.95 22.05
CA PHE A 159 -3.23 3.17 22.12
C PHE A 159 -4.60 3.01 21.46
N VAL A 160 -4.63 2.44 20.25
CA VAL A 160 -5.87 2.25 19.48
C VAL A 160 -6.78 1.22 20.12
N SER A 161 -6.25 0.11 20.63
CA SER A 161 -7.06 -0.93 21.27
C SER A 161 -7.79 -0.39 22.50
N ASP A 162 -7.12 0.45 23.29
CA ASP A 162 -7.72 1.11 24.46
C ASP A 162 -8.81 2.13 24.09
N HIS A 163 -8.62 2.86 22.98
CA HIS A 163 -9.56 3.90 22.51
C HIS A 163 -10.49 3.43 21.37
N THR A 164 -10.56 2.13 21.10
CA THR A 164 -11.30 1.60 19.93
C THR A 164 -12.77 1.98 19.96
N LYS A 165 -13.38 2.05 21.16
CA LYS A 165 -14.77 2.46 21.32
C LYS A 165 -14.96 3.91 20.87
N GLU A 166 -14.15 4.83 21.38
CA GLU A 166 -14.22 6.25 21.06
C GLU A 166 -13.96 6.53 19.58
N ILE A 167 -12.98 5.84 18.99
CA ILE A 167 -12.67 5.94 17.55
C ILE A 167 -13.88 5.50 16.72
N LYS A 168 -14.55 4.41 17.11
CA LYS A 168 -15.74 3.91 16.41
C LYS A 168 -16.94 4.84 16.61
N ASP A 169 -17.15 5.36 17.81
CA ASP A 169 -18.25 6.27 18.12
C ASP A 169 -18.09 7.58 17.33
N PHE A 170 -16.89 8.16 17.32
CA PHE A 170 -16.57 9.35 16.52
C PHE A 170 -16.76 9.10 15.03
N ALA A 171 -16.26 7.97 14.51
CA ALA A 171 -16.44 7.59 13.11
C ALA A 171 -17.93 7.45 12.76
N SER A 172 -18.69 6.73 13.59
CA SER A 172 -20.12 6.49 13.39
C SER A 172 -20.92 7.80 13.38
N GLN A 173 -20.72 8.65 14.38
CA GLN A 173 -21.41 9.95 14.49
C GLN A 173 -21.07 10.86 13.31
N THR A 174 -19.79 10.99 12.98
CA THR A 174 -19.31 11.84 11.88
C THR A 174 -19.89 11.40 10.55
N ILE A 175 -19.90 10.09 10.27
CA ILE A 175 -20.37 9.54 9.00
C ILE A 175 -21.90 9.59 8.91
N SER A 176 -22.61 9.37 10.01
CA SER A 176 -24.07 9.47 10.04
C SER A 176 -24.56 10.89 9.71
N LEU A 177 -23.82 11.91 10.16
CA LEU A 177 -24.13 13.32 9.89
C LEU A 177 -23.58 13.79 8.53
N TYR A 178 -22.37 13.37 8.18
CA TYR A 178 -21.65 13.83 6.98
C TYR A 178 -20.99 12.64 6.25
N PRO A 179 -21.75 11.86 5.46
CA PRO A 179 -21.22 10.69 4.75
C PRO A 179 -20.02 11.00 3.84
N THR A 180 -19.92 12.23 3.33
CA THR A 180 -18.81 12.69 2.49
C THR A 180 -17.47 12.76 3.21
N LEU A 181 -17.46 12.77 4.55
CA LEU A 181 -16.24 12.78 5.37
C LEU A 181 -15.65 11.38 5.60
N LEU A 182 -16.23 10.32 5.03
CA LEU A 182 -15.72 8.96 5.15
C LEU A 182 -14.23 8.83 4.78
N ALA A 183 -13.79 9.51 3.71
CA ALA A 183 -12.38 9.53 3.32
C ALA A 183 -11.49 10.18 4.40
N VAL A 184 -11.97 11.24 5.05
CA VAL A 184 -11.25 11.92 6.13
C VAL A 184 -11.16 11.01 7.36
N VAL A 185 -12.24 10.31 7.71
CA VAL A 185 -12.23 9.33 8.81
C VAL A 185 -11.24 8.21 8.53
N PHE A 186 -11.22 7.63 7.32
CA PHE A 186 -10.21 6.62 6.95
C PHE A 186 -8.79 7.19 6.95
N PHE A 187 -8.60 8.42 6.50
CA PHE A 187 -7.31 9.11 6.49
C PHE A 187 -6.77 9.28 7.91
N LEU A 188 -7.56 9.86 8.82
CA LEU A 188 -7.20 10.06 10.22
C LEU A 188 -6.96 8.73 10.94
N ALA A 189 -7.85 7.75 10.74
CA ALA A 189 -7.69 6.44 11.35
C ALA A 189 -6.42 5.73 10.84
N ALA A 190 -6.13 5.78 9.53
CA ALA A 190 -4.93 5.16 8.99
C ALA A 190 -3.63 5.82 9.46
N MET A 191 -3.63 7.14 9.65
CA MET A 191 -2.50 7.84 10.28
C MET A 191 -2.22 7.32 11.70
N LEU A 192 -3.25 6.98 12.46
CA LEU A 192 -3.11 6.49 13.85
C LEU A 192 -2.83 4.99 13.93
N LEU A 193 -3.45 4.18 13.07
CA LEU A 193 -3.40 2.72 13.13
C LEU A 193 -2.18 2.13 12.42
N TYR A 194 -1.43 2.93 11.64
CA TYR A 194 -0.21 2.52 10.92
C TYR A 194 -0.36 1.23 10.09
N SER A 195 -1.58 0.86 9.70
CA SER A 195 -1.87 -0.30 8.87
C SER A 195 -3.15 -0.12 8.06
N GLN A 196 -3.05 -0.27 6.75
CA GLN A 196 -4.21 -0.23 5.84
C GLN A 196 -5.22 -1.33 6.21
N ALA A 197 -4.71 -2.53 6.47
CA ALA A 197 -5.52 -3.70 6.78
C ALA A 197 -6.18 -3.57 8.15
N ALA A 198 -5.44 -3.13 9.18
CA ALA A 198 -6.00 -2.93 10.52
C ALA A 198 -7.06 -1.82 10.51
N THR A 199 -6.77 -0.70 9.83
CA THR A 199 -7.73 0.41 9.67
C THR A 199 -9.03 -0.05 9.02
N ALA A 200 -8.92 -0.74 7.89
CA ALA A 200 -10.10 -1.27 7.20
C ALA A 200 -10.85 -2.27 8.09
N LYS A 201 -10.15 -3.17 8.79
CA LYS A 201 -10.78 -4.15 9.68
C LYS A 201 -11.50 -3.50 10.86
N ALA A 202 -10.94 -2.44 11.43
CA ALA A 202 -11.48 -1.75 12.60
C ALA A 202 -12.67 -0.85 12.26
N ILE A 203 -12.57 -0.08 11.17
CA ILE A 203 -13.50 1.04 10.87
C ILE A 203 -14.62 0.63 9.92
N THR A 204 -14.36 -0.21 8.92
CA THR A 204 -15.35 -0.56 7.88
C THR A 204 -16.66 -1.13 8.45
N PRO A 205 -16.66 -2.04 9.43
CA PRO A 205 -17.92 -2.55 10.00
C PRO A 205 -18.77 -1.45 10.66
N THR A 206 -18.12 -0.51 11.34
CA THR A 206 -18.78 0.65 11.96
C THR A 206 -19.41 1.56 10.91
N VAL A 207 -18.69 1.81 9.81
CA VAL A 207 -19.19 2.62 8.68
C VAL A 207 -20.40 1.95 8.03
N VAL A 208 -20.33 0.64 7.80
CA VAL A 208 -21.44 -0.16 7.23
C VAL A 208 -22.69 -0.01 8.08
N ALA A 209 -22.56 -0.15 9.40
CA ALA A 209 -23.66 0.02 10.33
C ALA A 209 -24.20 1.47 10.33
N ALA A 210 -23.32 2.47 10.39
CA ALA A 210 -23.69 3.90 10.42
C ALA A 210 -24.41 4.35 9.13
N LEU A 211 -24.01 3.83 7.98
CA LEU A 211 -24.63 4.13 6.69
C LEU A 211 -25.82 3.23 6.34
N GLY A 212 -26.19 2.29 7.23
CA GLY A 212 -27.28 1.34 6.98
C GLY A 212 -27.04 0.48 5.73
N ILE A 213 -25.78 0.18 5.39
CA ILE A 213 -25.44 -0.63 4.22
C ILE A 213 -25.80 -2.07 4.54
N THR A 214 -26.74 -2.62 3.77
CA THR A 214 -27.15 -4.01 3.89
C THR A 214 -27.05 -4.71 2.54
N ALA A 215 -27.14 -6.04 2.54
CA ALA A 215 -27.22 -6.80 1.29
C ALA A 215 -28.46 -6.44 0.45
N ALA A 216 -29.54 -5.97 1.09
CA ALA A 216 -30.77 -5.52 0.42
C ALA A 216 -30.68 -4.08 -0.12
N SER A 217 -29.77 -3.27 0.44
CA SER A 217 -29.55 -1.86 0.07
C SER A 217 -28.04 -1.57 -0.06
N PRO A 218 -27.35 -2.17 -1.05
CA PRO A 218 -25.91 -2.02 -1.20
C PRO A 218 -25.51 -0.68 -1.85
N ASP A 219 -26.46 0.21 -2.16
CA ASP A 219 -26.24 1.40 -2.99
C ASP A 219 -25.14 2.33 -2.47
N ASN A 220 -24.88 2.37 -1.16
CA ASN A 220 -23.81 3.20 -0.58
C ASN A 220 -22.46 2.46 -0.43
N SER A 221 -22.38 1.17 -0.76
CA SER A 221 -21.17 0.36 -0.62
C SER A 221 -20.02 0.84 -1.52
N TYR A 222 -20.31 1.52 -2.64
CA TYR A 222 -19.26 2.12 -3.49
C TYR A 222 -18.45 3.19 -2.74
N MET A 223 -19.02 3.85 -1.73
CA MET A 223 -18.32 4.85 -0.95
C MET A 223 -17.15 4.23 -0.18
N LEU A 224 -17.32 3.01 0.33
CA LEU A 224 -16.26 2.25 0.99
C LEU A 224 -15.13 1.93 0.01
N VAL A 225 -15.47 1.54 -1.23
CA VAL A 225 -14.49 1.29 -2.29
C VAL A 225 -13.75 2.58 -2.63
N ALA A 226 -14.48 3.67 -2.88
CA ALA A 226 -13.96 4.98 -3.27
C ALA A 226 -13.03 5.58 -2.22
N CYS A 227 -13.41 5.50 -0.95
CA CYS A 227 -12.68 6.06 0.16
C CYS A 227 -11.57 5.14 0.70
N PHE A 228 -11.51 3.87 0.25
CA PHE A 228 -10.47 2.94 0.70
C PHE A 228 -9.07 3.50 0.43
N ALA A 229 -8.86 4.24 -0.66
CA ALA A 229 -7.57 4.86 -0.97
C ALA A 229 -7.03 5.77 0.15
N ALA A 230 -7.90 6.36 0.97
CA ALA A 230 -7.51 7.20 2.09
C ALA A 230 -6.72 6.44 3.17
N VAL A 231 -6.81 5.10 3.22
CA VAL A 231 -6.02 4.31 4.17
C VAL A 231 -4.52 4.31 3.83
N SER A 232 -4.09 4.85 2.68
CA SER A 232 -2.68 5.12 2.37
C SER A 232 -2.06 6.28 3.15
N ALA A 233 -2.82 6.96 4.00
CA ALA A 233 -2.32 8.04 4.86
C ALA A 233 -1.26 7.60 5.91
N LEU A 234 -0.89 6.32 5.93
CA LEU A 234 0.16 5.73 6.78
C LEU A 234 1.47 6.50 6.75
N PHE A 235 1.78 7.11 5.62
CA PHE A 235 3.05 7.79 5.41
C PHE A 235 3.07 9.17 6.06
N VAL A 236 1.93 9.82 6.28
CA VAL A 236 1.83 11.22 6.72
C VAL A 236 2.61 11.50 8.00
N LEU A 237 2.70 10.50 8.89
CA LEU A 237 3.62 10.54 10.01
C LEU A 237 4.89 9.76 9.65
N PRO A 238 6.08 10.26 10.00
CA PRO A 238 7.37 9.65 9.68
C PRO A 238 7.66 8.49 10.64
N THR A 239 6.68 7.64 10.83
CA THR A 239 6.69 6.46 11.71
C THR A 239 6.62 5.18 10.88
N TYR A 240 6.23 5.28 9.60
CA TYR A 240 6.06 4.11 8.77
C TYR A 240 7.43 3.51 8.37
N PRO A 241 7.67 2.22 8.62
CA PRO A 241 8.99 1.62 8.52
C PRO A 241 9.67 1.71 7.15
N THR A 242 8.90 1.68 6.07
CA THR A 242 9.46 1.83 4.72
C THR A 242 9.99 3.25 4.48
N LEU A 243 9.45 4.25 5.17
CA LEU A 243 9.95 5.62 5.12
C LEU A 243 11.26 5.76 5.91
N LEU A 244 11.31 5.23 7.14
CA LEU A 244 12.55 5.22 7.92
C LEU A 244 13.64 4.43 7.20
N GLY A 245 13.26 3.32 6.56
CA GLY A 245 14.13 2.55 5.69
C GLY A 245 14.66 3.38 4.54
N ALA A 246 13.80 4.12 3.84
CA ALA A 246 14.20 5.00 2.74
C ALA A 246 15.18 6.10 3.20
N VAL A 247 14.95 6.72 4.36
CA VAL A 247 15.88 7.70 4.95
C VAL A 247 17.25 7.09 5.26
N GLN A 248 17.28 5.84 5.75
CA GLN A 248 18.53 5.17 6.13
C GLN A 248 19.29 4.54 4.95
N MET A 249 18.58 4.16 3.89
CA MET A 249 19.19 3.65 2.66
C MET A 249 19.67 4.78 1.76
N ASP A 250 19.22 6.01 1.98
CA ASP A 250 19.64 7.16 1.19
C ASP A 250 21.08 7.56 1.50
N ASP A 251 21.97 7.27 0.56
CA ASP A 251 23.38 7.65 0.60
C ASP A 251 23.59 9.12 0.20
N THR A 252 22.66 9.71 -0.55
CA THR A 252 22.73 11.10 -1.02
C THR A 252 22.46 12.12 0.09
N GLY A 253 21.76 11.72 1.16
CA GLY A 253 21.39 12.59 2.28
C GLY A 253 20.27 13.59 1.99
N THR A 254 19.64 13.53 0.81
CA THR A 254 18.54 14.44 0.44
C THR A 254 17.22 14.04 1.10
N THR A 255 17.08 12.77 1.50
CA THR A 255 15.94 12.21 2.22
C THR A 255 16.18 12.29 3.72
N HIS A 256 15.46 13.16 4.39
CA HIS A 256 15.61 13.36 5.83
C HIS A 256 14.27 13.64 6.51
N ILE A 257 14.24 13.41 7.82
CA ILE A 257 13.16 13.87 8.69
C ILE A 257 13.53 15.29 9.12
N GLY A 258 12.69 16.27 8.80
CA GLY A 258 12.93 17.66 9.14
C GLY A 258 12.64 17.97 10.61
N LYS A 259 12.71 19.27 10.95
CA LYS A 259 12.56 19.76 12.33
C LYS A 259 11.18 19.46 12.95
N TRP A 260 10.16 19.28 12.13
CA TRP A 260 8.79 19.00 12.56
C TRP A 260 8.33 17.64 12.04
N VAL A 261 7.50 16.96 12.83
CA VAL A 261 7.01 15.60 12.52
C VAL A 261 6.36 15.51 11.13
N LEU A 262 5.61 16.53 10.70
CA LEU A 262 4.94 16.53 9.39
C LEU A 262 5.82 17.05 8.23
N LEU A 263 7.05 17.47 8.51
CA LEU A 263 7.97 18.03 7.51
C LEU A 263 9.13 17.06 7.30
N TYR A 264 8.94 16.10 6.40
CA TYR A 264 9.98 15.17 5.93
C TYR A 264 9.93 15.09 4.38
N SER A 265 11.04 14.70 3.74
CA SER A 265 11.24 14.86 2.28
C SER A 265 10.15 14.23 1.38
N ARG A 266 9.41 13.22 1.87
CA ARG A 266 8.35 12.51 1.12
C ARG A 266 6.92 12.89 1.52
N CYS A 267 6.71 13.78 2.51
CA CYS A 267 5.36 14.09 3.01
C CYS A 267 4.44 14.65 1.92
N PHE A 268 4.98 15.56 1.12
CA PHE A 268 4.24 16.14 0.01
C PHE A 268 3.92 15.10 -1.08
N SER A 269 4.85 14.18 -1.40
CA SER A 269 4.59 13.12 -2.39
C SER A 269 3.51 12.16 -1.94
N ASP A 270 3.55 11.78 -0.67
CA ASP A 270 2.65 10.77 -0.13
C ASP A 270 1.23 11.33 0.00
N LEU A 271 1.10 12.60 0.42
CA LEU A 271 -0.17 13.30 0.46
C LEU A 271 -0.76 13.53 -0.94
N LEU A 272 0.09 13.90 -1.91
CA LEU A 272 -0.32 14.08 -3.30
C LEU A 272 -0.77 12.76 -3.94
N LEU A 273 -0.07 11.66 -3.68
CA LEU A 273 -0.46 10.34 -4.14
C LEU A 273 -1.81 9.92 -3.55
N CYS A 274 -1.99 10.09 -2.23
CA CYS A 274 -3.25 9.79 -1.58
C CYS A 274 -4.41 10.59 -2.19
N ARG A 275 -4.20 11.90 -2.42
CA ARG A 275 -5.21 12.79 -3.03
C ARG A 275 -5.53 12.42 -4.47
N THR A 276 -4.51 12.23 -5.31
CA THR A 276 -4.71 11.86 -6.73
C THR A 276 -5.37 10.49 -6.86
N TRP A 277 -5.02 9.54 -5.98
CA TRP A 277 -5.62 8.21 -5.95
C TRP A 277 -7.10 8.25 -5.57
N ILE A 278 -7.47 8.98 -4.51
CA ILE A 278 -8.87 9.19 -4.11
C ILE A 278 -9.66 9.86 -5.25
N CYS A 279 -9.08 10.87 -5.92
CA CYS A 279 -9.71 11.53 -7.06
C CYS A 279 -9.96 10.56 -8.23
N CYS A 280 -8.98 9.70 -8.56
CA CYS A 280 -9.13 8.69 -9.62
C CYS A 280 -10.24 7.69 -9.30
N LEU A 281 -10.31 7.19 -8.06
CA LEU A 281 -11.38 6.29 -7.63
C LEU A 281 -12.75 6.95 -7.69
N ARG A 282 -12.85 8.20 -7.22
CA ARG A 282 -14.13 8.93 -7.20
C ARG A 282 -14.65 9.15 -8.62
N ILE A 283 -13.80 9.54 -9.57
CA ILE A 283 -14.18 9.72 -10.98
C ILE A 283 -14.61 8.39 -11.60
N GLY A 284 -13.87 7.30 -11.34
CA GLY A 284 -14.21 5.97 -11.85
C GLY A 284 -15.54 5.42 -11.33
N LEU A 285 -15.91 5.74 -10.09
CA LEU A 285 -17.11 5.21 -9.42
C LEU A 285 -18.35 6.11 -9.53
N ILE A 286 -18.21 7.43 -9.70
CA ILE A 286 -19.35 8.33 -10.00
C ILE A 286 -20.06 7.91 -11.29
N ASN A 287 -19.33 7.37 -12.27
CA ASN A 287 -19.90 6.82 -13.51
C ASN A 287 -20.72 5.53 -13.30
N ARG A 288 -20.62 4.87 -12.15
CA ARG A 288 -21.43 3.69 -11.82
C ARG A 288 -22.79 4.09 -11.20
N GLY A 289 -22.83 5.16 -10.40
CA GLY A 289 -24.05 5.67 -9.76
C GLY A 289 -24.96 6.51 -10.66
N THR A 290 -24.46 7.00 -11.80
CA THR A 290 -25.20 7.85 -12.76
C THR A 290 -25.74 7.08 -13.98
N GLY A 291 -25.57 5.75 -14.03
CA GLY A 291 -26.04 4.93 -15.16
C GLY A 291 -25.22 5.04 -16.46
N SER A 292 -24.26 5.97 -16.56
CA SER A 292 -23.38 6.12 -17.73
C SER A 292 -22.01 5.46 -17.47
N SER A 293 -21.90 4.18 -17.78
CA SER A 293 -20.73 3.40 -17.40
C SER A 293 -19.78 3.14 -18.57
N LEU A 294 -18.55 3.70 -18.49
CA LEU A 294 -17.36 3.23 -19.21
C LEU A 294 -17.11 1.72 -18.95
N PHE A 295 -17.56 1.23 -17.79
CA PHE A 295 -17.57 -0.19 -17.40
C PHE A 295 -18.60 -1.02 -18.17
N ASN A 296 -19.74 -0.47 -18.61
CA ASN A 296 -20.70 -1.16 -19.49
C ASN A 296 -20.09 -1.33 -20.89
N HIS A 297 -19.24 -0.40 -21.32
CA HIS A 297 -18.45 -0.57 -22.53
C HIS A 297 -17.43 -1.70 -22.40
N LEU A 298 -16.72 -1.82 -21.26
CA LEU A 298 -15.81 -2.94 -21.01
C LEU A 298 -16.53 -4.29 -20.82
N LYS A 299 -17.72 -4.30 -20.22
CA LYS A 299 -18.58 -5.49 -20.09
C LYS A 299 -19.11 -5.96 -21.45
N ASN A 300 -19.34 -5.03 -22.39
CA ASN A 300 -19.73 -5.34 -23.77
C ASN A 300 -18.54 -5.74 -24.66
N LEU A 301 -17.31 -5.38 -24.30
CA LEU A 301 -16.10 -5.80 -25.02
C LEU A 301 -15.63 -7.22 -24.62
N GLY A 302 -16.03 -7.71 -23.45
CA GLY A 302 -15.82 -9.10 -23.00
C GLY A 302 -17.02 -9.98 -23.30
N GLY A 303 -17.28 -10.26 -24.57
CA GLY A 303 -18.35 -11.15 -25.00
C GLY A 303 -18.17 -12.58 -24.49
N TYR A 304 -18.74 -12.89 -23.32
CA TYR A 304 -19.14 -14.24 -22.93
C TYR A 304 -20.53 -14.18 -22.30
N ARG A 305 -21.55 -14.44 -23.11
CA ARG A 305 -22.81 -15.00 -22.64
C ARG A 305 -22.56 -16.44 -22.25
N VAL A 306 -22.69 -16.76 -20.98
CA VAL A 306 -23.00 -18.13 -20.55
C VAL A 306 -24.18 -18.02 -19.57
N PHE A 307 -25.14 -18.91 -19.79
CA PHE A 307 -26.44 -19.07 -19.14
C PHE A 307 -26.44 -18.88 -17.62
#